data_AF-A0A7W1VY38-F1
#
_entry.id   AF-A0A7W1VY38-F1
#
_cell.length_a   1.000
_cell.length_b   1.000
_cell.length_c   1.000
_cell.angle_alpha   90.00
_cell.angle_beta   90.00
_cell.angle_gamma   90.00
#
_symmetry.space_group_name_H-M   'P 1'
#
loop_
_entity.id
_entity.type
_entity.pdbx_description
1 polymer ?
#
loop_
_entity_poly.entity_id
_entity_poly.type
_entity_poly.pdbx_seq_one_letter_code
_entity_poly.pdbx_strand_id
1 'polypeptide(L)'
;MKDNIKGEKNISRGFEVPVIENIHQSVLSAVKKPDALDMRDWHTCDTTHCRAGWVVHLAGEKGYALEKQTWTLFAAQQIYKASSPIHVAPPRFYEDNKEAMEDIESCAAKEANPELLTPNK
;
A
#
# COMPACT_ATOMS: atom_id res chain seq x y z
N MET A 1 4.32 -7.54 -51.05
CA MET A 1 3.09 -7.61 -50.24
C MET A 1 3.50 -7.96 -48.82
N LYS A 2 2.99 -7.20 -47.85
CA LYS A 2 3.29 -7.36 -46.43
C LYS A 2 2.51 -8.56 -45.93
N ASP A 3 3.16 -9.48 -45.22
CA ASP A 3 2.46 -10.32 -44.25
C ASP A 3 3.24 -10.32 -42.93
N ASN A 4 2.69 -9.50 -42.05
CA ASN A 4 3.03 -9.27 -40.65
C ASN A 4 2.32 -10.35 -39.83
N ILE A 5 3.05 -11.27 -39.21
CA ILE A 5 2.47 -12.21 -38.24
C ILE A 5 3.14 -12.01 -36.88
N LYS A 6 2.53 -11.06 -36.17
CA LYS A 6 2.13 -11.07 -34.75
C LYS A 6 3.22 -11.40 -33.73
N GLY A 7 3.65 -10.29 -33.11
CA GLY A 7 4.47 -10.24 -31.91
C GLY A 7 4.10 -11.27 -30.87
N GLU A 8 5.11 -12.02 -30.49
CA GLU A 8 5.16 -12.83 -29.29
C GLU A 8 4.78 -11.96 -28.10
N LYS A 9 3.65 -12.28 -27.46
CA LYS A 9 3.28 -11.66 -26.20
C LYS A 9 4.37 -12.00 -25.20
N ASN A 10 5.20 -11.02 -24.86
CA ASN A 10 6.12 -11.07 -23.75
C ASN A 10 5.28 -11.29 -22.48
N ILE A 11 5.16 -12.54 -22.03
CA ILE A 11 4.46 -12.87 -20.79
C ILE A 11 5.42 -12.50 -19.66
N SER A 12 5.39 -11.26 -19.20
CA SER A 12 6.12 -10.87 -18.00
C SER A 12 5.57 -11.68 -16.82
N ARG A 13 6.35 -12.63 -16.30
CA ARG A 13 6.05 -13.41 -15.09
C ARG A 13 6.15 -12.53 -13.83
N GLY A 14 5.31 -11.51 -13.72
CA GLY A 14 5.25 -10.62 -12.57
C GLY A 14 3.85 -10.11 -12.35
N PHE A 15 3.47 -9.91 -11.10
CA PHE A 15 2.22 -9.21 -10.76
C PHE A 15 2.30 -7.76 -11.25
N GLU A 16 1.19 -7.22 -11.75
CA GLU A 16 1.08 -5.77 -11.96
C GLU A 16 0.89 -5.10 -10.59
N VAL A 17 1.92 -4.39 -10.12
CA VAL A 17 1.90 -3.71 -8.83
C VAL A 17 1.62 -2.22 -9.06
N PRO A 18 0.51 -1.67 -8.55
CA PRO A 18 0.22 -0.25 -8.69
C PRO A 18 1.13 0.59 -7.79
N VAL A 19 1.37 1.83 -8.23
CA VAL A 19 2.13 2.85 -7.49
C VAL A 19 1.16 3.94 -7.04
N ILE A 20 1.22 4.30 -5.76
CA ILE A 20 0.44 5.38 -5.16
C ILE A 20 1.42 6.51 -4.82
N GLU A 21 1.23 7.68 -5.42
CA GLU A 21 2.01 8.87 -5.07
C GLU A 21 1.67 9.33 -3.65
N ASN A 22 2.69 9.68 -2.86
CA ASN A 22 2.54 10.08 -1.45
C ASN A 22 1.67 9.10 -0.65
N ILE A 23 2.02 7.80 -0.71
CA ILE A 23 1.23 6.71 -0.15
C ILE A 23 1.02 6.87 1.35
N HIS A 24 2.01 7.34 2.11
CA HIS A 24 1.88 7.45 3.57
C HIS A 24 0.95 8.60 3.96
N GLN A 25 1.03 9.73 3.27
CA GLN A 25 0.09 10.85 3.45
C GLN A 25 -1.33 10.47 3.02
N SER A 26 -1.48 9.70 1.94
CA SER A 26 -2.77 9.22 1.46
C SER A 26 -3.42 8.27 2.46
N VAL A 27 -2.65 7.31 3.01
CA VAL A 27 -3.12 6.42 4.07
C VAL A 27 -3.46 7.21 5.33
N LEU A 28 -2.62 8.15 5.78
CA LEU A 28 -2.90 9.00 6.94
C LEU A 28 -4.23 9.78 6.77
N SER A 29 -4.47 10.33 5.58
CA SER A 29 -5.69 11.06 5.27
C SER A 29 -6.93 10.18 5.32
N ALA A 30 -6.81 8.91 4.91
CA ALA A 30 -7.91 7.95 4.95
C ALA A 30 -8.25 7.50 6.38
N VAL A 31 -7.23 7.17 7.19
CA VAL A 31 -7.42 6.64 8.55
C VAL A 31 -7.82 7.70 9.59
N LYS A 32 -7.60 9.00 9.30
CA LYS A 32 -8.02 10.11 10.17
C LYS A 32 -9.54 10.34 10.22
N LYS A 33 -10.30 9.70 9.34
CA LYS A 33 -11.77 9.74 9.42
C LYS A 33 -12.23 8.96 10.65
N PRO A 34 -13.32 9.38 11.34
CA PRO A 34 -13.88 8.61 12.45
C PRO A 34 -14.15 7.17 12.03
N ASP A 35 -13.77 6.21 12.90
CA ASP A 35 -13.97 4.77 12.72
C ASP A 35 -13.39 4.17 11.42
N ALA A 36 -12.38 4.82 10.83
CA ALA A 36 -11.79 4.38 9.56
C ALA A 36 -10.64 3.37 9.72
N LEU A 37 -10.05 3.25 10.90
CA LEU A 37 -8.94 2.33 11.18
C LEU A 37 -9.36 1.25 12.17
N ASP A 38 -9.40 0.01 11.71
CA ASP A 38 -9.51 -1.17 12.57
C ASP A 38 -8.45 -2.20 12.20
N MET A 39 -7.48 -2.39 13.09
CA MET A 39 -6.37 -3.32 12.92
C MET A 39 -6.68 -4.71 13.48
N ARG A 40 -7.81 -4.89 14.17
CA ARG A 40 -8.17 -6.17 14.82
C ARG A 40 -8.68 -7.21 13.84
N ASP A 41 -9.27 -6.77 12.74
CA ASP A 41 -9.82 -7.64 11.70
C ASP A 41 -9.26 -7.26 10.33
N TRP A 42 -8.89 -8.28 9.56
CA TRP A 42 -8.58 -8.11 8.15
C TRP A 42 -9.90 -7.91 7.38
N HIS A 43 -10.04 -6.79 6.66
CA HIS A 43 -11.20 -6.49 5.81
C HIS A 43 -12.56 -6.32 6.50
N THR A 44 -12.61 -5.54 7.58
CA THR A 44 -13.90 -5.15 8.19
C THR A 44 -14.59 -3.98 7.48
N CYS A 45 -15.43 -4.29 6.49
CA CYS A 45 -16.42 -3.39 5.84
C CYS A 45 -15.89 -2.31 4.86
N ASP A 46 -16.76 -1.88 3.95
CA ASP A 46 -16.45 -0.92 2.88
C ASP A 46 -15.87 0.42 3.38
N THR A 47 -16.23 0.84 4.60
CA THR A 47 -15.89 2.16 5.15
C THR A 47 -14.75 2.15 6.16
N THR A 48 -14.34 0.97 6.64
CA THR A 48 -13.37 0.80 7.72
C THR A 48 -12.33 -0.21 7.23
N HIS A 49 -11.06 0.11 7.31
CA HIS A 49 -10.03 -0.82 6.84
C HIS A 49 -8.86 -0.84 7.82
N CYS A 50 -8.21 -1.99 7.92
CA CYS A 50 -6.86 -2.03 8.46
C CYS A 50 -5.91 -1.28 7.52
N ARG A 51 -4.70 -0.99 7.97
CA ARG A 51 -3.68 -0.33 7.14
C ARG A 51 -3.49 -0.98 5.77
N ALA A 52 -3.46 -2.31 5.71
CA ALA A 52 -3.31 -3.03 4.45
C ALA A 52 -4.53 -2.85 3.53
N GLY A 53 -5.74 -2.93 4.10
CA GLY A 53 -6.97 -2.69 3.35
C GLY A 53 -7.03 -1.28 2.75
N TRP A 54 -6.60 -0.26 3.50
CA TRP A 54 -6.52 1.11 2.96
C TRP A 54 -5.55 1.22 1.78
N VAL A 55 -4.40 0.55 1.84
CA VAL A 55 -3.43 0.57 0.74
C VAL A 55 -4.02 -0.07 -0.52
N VAL A 56 -4.68 -1.22 -0.38
CA VAL A 56 -5.35 -1.90 -1.49
C VAL A 56 -6.48 -1.04 -2.06
N HIS A 57 -7.32 -0.46 -1.19
CA HIS A 57 -8.43 0.40 -1.58
C HIS A 57 -7.96 1.65 -2.34
N LEU A 58 -6.92 2.33 -1.84
CA LEU A 58 -6.35 3.52 -2.47
C LEU A 58 -5.67 3.21 -3.81
N ALA A 59 -5.16 1.98 -4.01
CA ALA A 59 -4.65 1.51 -5.29
C ALA A 59 -5.75 1.19 -6.33
N GLY A 60 -7.03 1.27 -5.95
CA GLY A 60 -8.17 1.09 -6.84
C GLY A 60 -8.25 -0.31 -7.45
N GLU A 61 -8.79 -0.40 -8.68
CA GLU A 61 -9.02 -1.68 -9.37
C GLU A 61 -7.76 -2.55 -9.47
N LYS A 62 -6.58 -1.93 -9.66
CA LYS A 62 -5.31 -2.65 -9.73
C LYS A 62 -4.88 -3.20 -8.37
N GLY A 63 -5.15 -2.47 -7.29
CA GLY A 63 -4.92 -2.94 -5.92
C GLY A 63 -5.75 -4.18 -5.62
N TYR A 64 -7.06 -4.10 -5.89
CA TYR A 64 -7.98 -5.23 -5.71
C TYR A 64 -7.64 -6.43 -6.61
N ALA A 65 -7.19 -6.19 -7.84
CA ALA A 65 -6.75 -7.26 -8.73
C ALA A 65 -5.51 -7.99 -8.17
N LEU A 66 -4.53 -7.23 -7.66
CA LEU A 66 -3.32 -7.78 -7.03
C LEU A 66 -3.67 -8.60 -5.79
N GLU A 67 -4.55 -8.08 -4.94
CA GLU A 67 -5.04 -8.78 -3.76
C GLU A 67 -5.74 -10.09 -4.12
N LYS A 68 -6.64 -10.08 -5.10
CA LYS A 68 -7.36 -11.28 -5.56
C LYS A 68 -6.43 -12.37 -6.07
N GLN A 69 -5.28 -12.00 -6.62
CA GLN A 69 -4.26 -12.94 -7.09
C GLN A 69 -3.35 -13.45 -5.97
N THR A 70 -3.33 -12.78 -4.82
CA THR A 70 -2.39 -13.02 -3.73
C THR A 70 -3.11 -13.07 -2.39
N TRP A 71 -2.91 -12.05 -1.54
CA TRP A 71 -3.61 -11.80 -0.30
C TRP A 71 -3.37 -10.34 0.13
N THR A 72 -4.22 -9.77 0.97
CA THR A 72 -4.24 -8.34 1.35
C THR A 72 -2.90 -7.83 1.86
N LEU A 73 -2.28 -8.54 2.80
CA LEU A 73 -0.98 -8.14 3.34
C LEU A 73 0.10 -8.13 2.25
N PHE A 74 0.13 -9.17 1.41
CA PHE A 74 1.12 -9.26 0.34
C PHE A 74 0.92 -8.12 -0.65
N ALA A 75 -0.31 -7.88 -1.09
CA ALA A 75 -0.63 -6.77 -1.98
C ALA A 75 -0.18 -5.42 -1.38
N ALA A 76 -0.53 -5.14 -0.13
CA ALA A 76 -0.14 -3.90 0.54
C ALA A 76 1.38 -3.74 0.66
N GLN A 77 2.11 -4.81 1.00
CA GLN A 77 3.58 -4.79 1.07
C GLN A 77 4.22 -4.47 -0.27
N GLN A 78 3.71 -5.07 -1.35
CA GLN A 78 4.22 -4.83 -2.70
C GLN A 78 3.92 -3.39 -3.15
N ILE A 79 2.73 -2.88 -2.84
CA ILE A 79 2.34 -1.50 -3.17
C ILE A 79 3.21 -0.51 -2.38
N TYR A 80 3.41 -0.69 -1.07
CA TYR A 80 4.33 0.15 -0.30
C TYR A 80 5.74 0.15 -0.89
N LYS A 81 6.29 -1.03 -1.17
CA LYS A 81 7.63 -1.18 -1.75
C LYS A 81 7.77 -0.50 -3.10
N ALA A 82 6.73 -0.51 -3.93
CA ALA A 82 6.73 0.16 -5.23
C ALA A 82 6.51 1.67 -5.12
N SER A 83 5.83 2.13 -4.07
CA SER A 83 5.34 3.51 -3.93
C SER A 83 6.23 4.42 -3.10
N SER A 84 7.03 3.88 -2.18
CA SER A 84 7.80 4.68 -1.23
C SER A 84 9.13 4.02 -0.86
N PRO A 85 10.20 4.81 -0.64
CA PRO A 85 11.45 4.31 -0.06
C PRO A 85 11.33 4.02 1.45
N ILE A 86 10.27 4.49 2.12
CA ILE A 86 10.04 4.23 3.55
C ILE A 86 9.56 2.80 3.72
N HIS A 87 10.36 2.01 4.44
CA HIS A 87 10.04 0.61 4.69
C HIS A 87 8.97 0.45 5.78
N VAL A 88 7.87 -0.21 5.44
CA VAL A 88 6.86 -0.67 6.42
C VAL A 88 7.14 -2.12 6.77
N ALA A 89 7.59 -2.37 7.99
CA ALA A 89 7.92 -3.71 8.46
C ALA A 89 6.66 -4.59 8.59
N PRO A 90 6.72 -5.91 8.31
CA PRO A 90 5.58 -6.81 8.43
C PRO A 90 4.82 -6.76 9.78
N PRO A 91 5.47 -6.58 10.95
CA PRO A 91 4.76 -6.45 12.22
C PRO A 91 3.76 -5.28 12.26
N ARG A 92 4.00 -4.19 11.51
CA ARG A 92 3.13 -2.99 11.46
C ARG A 92 1.70 -3.25 10.98
N PHE A 93 1.43 -4.43 10.44
CA PHE A 93 0.11 -4.84 9.98
C PHE A 93 -0.65 -5.69 11.01
N TYR A 94 -0.03 -6.05 12.12
CA TYR A 94 -0.59 -6.87 13.20
C TYR A 94 -0.62 -6.14 14.55
N GLU A 95 -0.22 -4.87 14.54
CA GLU A 95 -0.24 -3.97 15.69
C GLU A 95 -1.65 -3.52 16.04
N ASP A 96 -1.85 -3.00 17.25
CA ASP A 96 -3.14 -2.40 17.60
C ASP A 96 -3.37 -1.05 16.89
N ASN A 97 -4.58 -0.51 16.99
CA ASN A 97 -4.93 0.75 16.34
C ASN A 97 -4.02 1.92 16.73
N LYS A 98 -3.57 1.95 17.99
CA LYS A 98 -2.77 3.05 18.52
C LYS A 98 -1.36 2.99 17.94
N GLU A 99 -0.71 1.84 18.05
CA GLU A 99 0.64 1.59 17.52
C GLU A 99 0.68 1.77 15.99
N ALA A 100 -0.34 1.25 15.30
CA ALA A 100 -0.47 1.42 13.85
C ALA A 100 -0.64 2.90 13.47
N MET A 101 -1.42 3.67 14.23
CA MET A 101 -1.59 5.09 13.97
C MET A 101 -0.30 5.87 14.18
N GLU A 102 0.42 5.62 15.27
CA GLU A 102 1.72 6.25 15.55
C GLU A 102 2.73 6.00 14.41
N ASP A 103 2.80 4.77 13.88
CA ASP A 103 3.68 4.45 12.74
C ASP A 103 3.22 5.12 11.44
N ILE A 104 1.91 5.14 11.15
CA ILE A 104 1.37 5.80 9.95
C ILE A 104 1.68 7.30 9.99
N GLU A 105 1.52 7.97 11.12
CA GLU A 105 1.88 9.38 11.30
C GLU A 105 3.38 9.61 11.12
N SER A 106 4.21 8.76 11.71
CA SER A 106 5.68 8.82 11.55
C SER A 106 6.09 8.69 10.08
N CYS A 107 5.51 7.73 9.36
CA CYS A 107 5.82 7.52 7.95
C CYS A 107 5.35 8.70 7.08
N ALA A 108 4.14 9.23 7.33
CA ALA A 108 3.62 10.38 6.59
C ALA A 108 4.45 11.64 6.82
N ALA A 109 4.95 11.86 8.05
CA ALA A 109 5.85 12.96 8.36
C ALA A 109 7.19 12.84 7.63
N LYS A 110 7.76 11.63 7.57
CA LYS A 110 8.99 11.33 6.80
C LYS A 110 8.81 11.51 5.30
N GLU A 111 7.64 11.15 4.78
CA GLU A 111 7.29 11.36 3.36
C GLU A 111 7.13 12.86 3.05
N ALA A 112 6.55 13.63 3.97
CA ALA A 112 6.40 15.09 3.84
C ALA A 112 7.72 15.85 3.93
N ASN A 113 8.68 15.32 4.72
CA ASN A 113 10.00 15.92 4.89
C ASN A 113 11.10 14.87 4.67
N PRO A 114 11.59 14.73 3.41
CA PRO A 114 12.62 13.77 3.05
C PRO A 114 13.94 13.92 3.84
N GLU A 115 14.21 15.07 4.47
CA GLU A 115 15.39 15.25 5.33
C GLU A 115 15.36 14.30 6.54
N LEU A 116 14.17 13.91 7.00
CA LEU A 116 13.95 12.92 8.07
C LEU A 116 14.23 11.47 7.64
N LEU A 117 14.52 11.22 6.36
CA LEU A 117 14.92 9.89 5.86
C LEU A 117 16.43 9.65 6.01
N THR A 118 17.21 10.68 6.33
CA THR A 118 18.64 10.52 6.57
C THR A 118 18.87 10.12 8.03
N PRO A 119 19.60 9.02 8.32
CA PRO A 119 20.01 8.75 9.69
C PRO A 119 20.90 9.91 10.14
N ASN A 120 20.60 10.49 11.32
CA ASN A 120 21.48 11.44 11.99
C ASN A 120 22.91 10.89 11.97
N LYS A 121 23.80 11.64 11.32
CA LYS A 121 25.21 11.30 11.17
C LYS A 121 25.98 11.52 12.47
#